data_AF-A0A6J6QCZ3-F1
#
_entry.id   AF-A0A6J6QCZ3-F1
#
_cell.length_a   1.000
_cell.length_b   1.000
_cell.length_c   1.000
_cell.angle_alpha   90.00
_cell.angle_beta   90.00
_cell.angle_gamma   90.00
#
_symmetry.space_group_name_H-M   'P 1'
#
loop_
_entity.id
_entity.type
_entity.pdbx_description
1 polymer ?
#
loop_
_entity_poly.entity_id
_entity_poly.type
_entity_poly.pdbx_seq_one_letter_code
_entity_poly.pdbx_strand_id
1 'polypeptide(L)'
;MPRPTEERPSSQPWPTYPMVYRVSSAHEEAGERLFAVSTEEFLGDKDGNLRAIKLVETKLVDGKFEKVPGSERELPADLVFLAMGFVGPEKSELLKQLEVTFDERGNIARDDKYATSVEGVFVAGDAGRGQSLIVWAIAEGRSAAAAVDEFLVGSTQLPAPIEPTARPMMV
;
A
#
# COMPACT_ATOMS: atom_id res chain seq x y z
N MET A 1 2.61 3.45 14.51
CA MET A 1 3.90 4.12 14.23
C MET A 1 4.06 5.37 15.11
N PRO A 2 5.26 5.69 15.62
CA PRO A 2 5.52 6.96 16.30
C PRO A 2 5.35 8.15 15.35
N ARG A 3 5.19 9.34 15.92
CA ARG A 3 5.16 10.58 15.11
C ARG A 3 6.51 10.73 14.39
N PRO A 4 6.53 10.95 13.06
CA PRO A 4 7.76 11.22 12.32
C PRO A 4 8.49 12.49 12.80
N THR A 5 9.78 12.62 12.47
CA THR A 5 10.60 13.80 12.80
C THR A 5 10.25 14.98 11.90
N GLU A 6 10.45 16.20 12.38
CA GLU A 6 10.26 17.42 11.57
C GLU A 6 11.29 17.51 10.44
N GLU A 7 12.52 17.09 10.70
CA GLU A 7 13.62 17.10 9.74
C GLU A 7 13.96 15.71 9.21
N ARG A 8 14.63 15.65 8.05
CA ARG A 8 15.10 14.40 7.43
C ARG A 8 16.04 13.67 8.41
N PRO A 9 15.75 12.41 8.78
CA PRO A 9 16.68 11.60 9.57
C PRO A 9 17.99 11.37 8.81
N SER A 10 19.13 11.41 9.52
CA SER A 10 20.45 11.08 8.95
C SER A 10 20.53 9.64 8.43
N SER A 11 19.75 8.73 9.02
CA SER A 11 19.57 7.35 8.56
C SER A 11 18.77 7.23 7.26
N GLN A 12 18.19 8.32 6.73
CA GLN A 12 17.42 8.32 5.49
C GLN A 12 17.94 9.42 4.54
N PRO A 13 19.20 9.32 4.07
CA PRO A 13 19.83 10.34 3.25
C PRO A 13 19.22 10.39 1.84
N TRP A 14 19.41 11.52 1.14
CA TRP A 14 19.10 11.58 -0.29
C TRP A 14 19.98 10.54 -1.02
N PRO A 15 19.44 9.77 -2.00
CA PRO A 15 18.15 9.92 -2.69
C PRO A 15 16.94 9.17 -2.13
N THR A 16 17.00 8.66 -0.90
CA THR A 16 15.85 7.94 -0.31
C THR A 16 14.72 8.90 0.06
N TYR A 17 13.49 8.38 0.07
CA TYR A 17 12.30 9.13 0.47
C TYR A 17 12.14 9.08 2.00
N PRO A 18 12.35 10.20 2.72
CA PRO A 18 12.44 10.18 4.17
C PRO A 18 11.06 10.22 4.82
N MET A 19 10.94 9.58 5.98
CA MET A 19 9.80 9.71 6.89
C MET A 19 9.91 11.01 7.70
N VAL A 20 9.45 12.10 7.09
CA VAL A 20 9.33 13.40 7.74
C VAL A 20 7.87 13.70 8.06
N TYR A 21 7.63 14.42 9.15
CA TYR A 21 6.32 14.90 9.52
C TYR A 21 5.85 15.92 8.48
N ARG A 22 4.67 15.68 7.91
CA ARG A 22 4.08 16.57 6.91
C ARG A 22 2.69 16.97 7.33
N VAL A 23 2.39 18.24 7.09
CA VAL A 23 1.04 18.80 7.18
C VAL A 23 0.58 18.98 5.73
N SER A 24 -0.59 18.45 5.41
CA SER A 24 -1.25 18.63 4.11
C SER A 24 -2.44 19.56 4.34
N SER A 25 -3.04 20.09 3.27
CA SER A 25 -4.23 20.95 3.39
C SER A 25 -5.35 20.28 4.21
N ALA A 26 -5.57 18.97 4.02
CA ALA A 26 -6.53 18.20 4.82
C ALA A 26 -6.23 18.20 6.32
N HIS A 27 -4.94 18.31 6.71
CA HIS A 27 -4.57 18.45 8.12
C HIS A 27 -4.73 19.89 8.63
N GLU A 28 -4.68 20.88 7.75
CA GLU A 28 -4.89 22.30 8.08
C GLU A 28 -6.37 22.64 8.29
N GLU A 29 -7.27 21.88 7.66
CA GLU A 29 -8.74 21.95 7.82
C GLU A 29 -9.25 21.46 9.20
N ALA A 30 -8.36 21.31 10.17
CA ALA A 30 -8.55 20.74 11.51
C ALA A 30 -8.60 19.21 11.55
N GLY A 31 -8.47 18.67 12.76
CA GLY A 31 -8.42 17.23 13.03
C GLY A 31 -7.32 16.88 14.03
N GLU A 32 -7.64 15.97 14.94
CA GLU A 32 -6.67 15.46 15.90
C GLU A 32 -5.94 14.26 15.30
N ARG A 33 -4.61 14.25 15.45
CA ARG A 33 -3.75 13.15 14.98
C ARG A 33 -3.16 12.42 16.16
N LEU A 34 -3.60 11.18 16.35
CA LEU A 34 -3.04 10.27 17.33
C LEU A 34 -2.02 9.36 16.64
N PHE A 35 -0.79 9.42 17.13
CA PHE A 35 0.30 8.54 16.71
C PHE A 35 0.51 7.46 17.75
N ALA A 36 1.18 6.38 17.35
CA ALA A 36 1.53 5.28 18.23
C ALA A 36 0.32 4.66 18.95
N VAL A 37 -0.83 4.59 18.29
CA VAL A 37 -2.03 3.92 18.81
C VAL A 37 -2.45 2.76 17.90
N SER A 38 -3.09 1.75 18.48
CA SER A 38 -3.79 0.66 17.80
C SER A 38 -5.27 0.72 18.16
N THR A 39 -6.15 0.45 17.19
CA THR A 39 -7.59 0.30 17.42
C THR A 39 -7.88 -1.15 17.74
N GLU A 40 -8.54 -1.41 18.86
CA GLU A 40 -8.77 -2.75 19.40
C GLU A 40 -10.21 -3.21 19.22
N GLU A 41 -11.17 -2.29 19.32
CA GLU A 41 -12.59 -2.63 19.36
C GLU A 41 -13.49 -1.48 18.87
N PHE A 42 -14.58 -1.82 18.18
CA PHE A 42 -15.69 -0.92 17.92
C PHE A 42 -16.73 -1.09 19.02
N LEU A 43 -17.07 -0.02 19.71
CA LEU A 43 -18.00 -0.04 20.82
C LEU A 43 -19.36 0.46 20.34
N GLY A 44 -20.36 -0.40 20.45
CA GLY A 44 -21.76 -0.08 20.14
C GLY A 44 -22.53 0.48 21.33
N ASP A 45 -23.59 1.22 21.05
CA ASP A 45 -24.66 1.50 22.01
C ASP A 45 -25.68 0.34 22.07
N LYS A 46 -26.72 0.53 22.88
CA LYS A 46 -27.80 -0.47 23.07
C LYS A 46 -28.65 -0.72 21.82
N ASP A 47 -28.63 0.22 20.86
CA ASP A 47 -29.43 0.20 19.64
C ASP A 47 -28.61 -0.31 18.44
N GLY A 48 -27.33 -0.64 18.66
CA GLY A 48 -26.41 -1.19 17.67
C GLY A 48 -25.63 -0.13 16.88
N ASN A 49 -25.72 1.15 17.25
CA ASN A 49 -24.95 2.20 16.59
C ASN A 49 -23.54 2.30 17.19
N LEU A 50 -22.56 2.72 16.38
CA LEU A 50 -21.23 3.03 16.88
C LEU A 50 -21.30 4.23 17.84
N ARG A 51 -20.68 4.12 19.02
CA ARG A 51 -20.53 5.22 19.98
C ARG A 51 -19.08 5.62 20.23
N ALA A 52 -18.15 4.68 20.08
CA ALA A 52 -16.73 4.88 20.37
C ALA A 52 -15.86 3.80 19.73
N ILE A 53 -14.56 4.08 19.65
CA ILE A 53 -13.52 3.08 19.40
C ILE A 53 -12.64 2.93 20.63
N LYS A 54 -12.24 1.69 20.94
CA LYS A 54 -11.26 1.40 21.97
C LYS A 54 -9.87 1.45 21.36
N LEU A 55 -9.01 2.29 21.92
CA LEU A 55 -7.62 2.45 21.51
C LEU A 55 -6.69 1.95 22.60
N VAL A 56 -5.48 1.54 22.20
CA VAL A 56 -4.35 1.25 23.09
C VAL A 56 -3.11 1.93 22.54
N GLU A 57 -2.25 2.48 23.41
CA GLU A 57 -0.95 2.98 22.98
C GLU A 57 -0.02 1.83 22.62
N THR A 58 0.87 2.07 21.67
CA THR A 58 1.81 1.09 21.14
C THR A 58 3.22 1.66 21.12
N LYS A 59 4.21 0.80 21.31
CA LYS A 59 5.62 1.13 21.15
C LYS A 59 6.23 0.17 20.13
N LEU A 60 7.17 0.66 19.35
CA LEU A 60 7.96 -0.18 18.46
C LEU A 60 9.14 -0.74 19.26
N VAL A 61 9.14 -2.03 19.53
CA VAL A 61 10.19 -2.77 20.24
C VAL A 61 10.67 -3.86 19.30
N ASP A 62 11.97 -3.85 18.95
CA ASP A 62 12.58 -4.84 18.06
C ASP A 62 11.82 -5.10 16.75
N GLY A 63 11.29 -4.02 16.15
CA GLY A 63 10.53 -4.07 14.89
C GLY A 63 9.08 -4.54 15.03
N LYS A 64 8.60 -4.79 16.24
CA LYS A 64 7.22 -5.19 16.52
C LYS A 64 6.48 -4.12 17.32
N PHE A 65 5.19 -3.96 17.04
CA PHE A 65 4.34 -3.12 17.87
C PHE A 65 3.92 -3.89 19.12
N GLU A 66 4.28 -3.35 20.28
CA GLU A 66 3.86 -3.86 21.58
C GLU A 66 2.89 -2.87 22.23
N LYS A 67 1.83 -3.40 22.85
CA LYS A 67 0.85 -2.60 23.57
C LYS A 67 1.45 -2.08 24.87
N VAL A 68 1.13 -0.85 25.24
CA VAL A 68 1.46 -0.29 26.55
C VAL A 68 0.35 -0.67 27.54
N PRO A 69 0.61 -1.55 28.53
CA PRO A 69 -0.43 -1.98 29.46
C PRO A 69 -1.03 -0.80 30.25
N GLY A 70 -2.37 -0.77 30.37
CA GLY A 70 -3.08 0.28 31.12
C GLY A 70 -3.27 1.58 30.35
N SER A 71 -2.89 1.63 29.06
CA SER A 71 -3.10 2.79 28.19
C SER A 71 -4.42 2.76 27.42
N GLU A 72 -5.27 1.76 27.68
CA GLU A 72 -6.54 1.58 27.00
C GLU A 72 -7.48 2.76 27.29
N ARG A 73 -8.05 3.33 26.22
CA ARG A 73 -9.05 4.40 26.34
C ARG A 73 -10.10 4.32 25.25
N GLU A 74 -11.29 4.84 25.55
CA GLU A 74 -12.34 5.04 24.55
C GLU A 74 -12.16 6.40 23.88
N LEU A 75 -12.26 6.43 22.54
CA LEU A 75 -12.39 7.65 21.76
C LEU A 75 -13.82 7.69 21.19
N PRO A 76 -14.67 8.66 21.61
CA PRO A 76 -16.01 8.80 21.07
C PRO A 76 -16.00 8.96 19.55
N ALA A 77 -16.87 8.22 18.87
CA ALA A 77 -16.97 8.23 17.41
C ALA A 77 -18.35 7.71 16.97
N ASP A 78 -19.03 8.46 16.12
CA ASP A 78 -20.30 8.05 15.51
C ASP A 78 -20.08 7.38 14.14
N LEU A 79 -18.92 7.63 13.50
CA LEU A 79 -18.54 7.10 12.19
C LEU A 79 -17.05 6.76 12.16
N VAL A 80 -16.70 5.68 11.45
CA VAL A 80 -15.31 5.27 11.21
C VAL A 80 -15.09 5.05 9.72
N PHE A 81 -14.04 5.67 9.18
CA PHE A 81 -13.57 5.47 7.82
C PHE A 81 -12.28 4.65 7.84
N LEU A 82 -12.32 3.46 7.23
CA LEU A 82 -11.15 2.58 7.14
C LEU A 82 -10.28 2.97 5.95
N ALA A 83 -9.11 3.56 6.23
CA ALA A 83 -8.13 4.00 5.24
C ALA A 83 -6.81 3.20 5.35
N MET A 84 -6.91 1.87 5.35
CA MET A 84 -5.78 0.95 5.59
C MET A 84 -5.01 0.54 4.31
N GLY A 85 -5.43 1.04 3.15
CA GLY A 85 -4.87 0.64 1.86
C GLY A 85 -5.41 -0.69 1.35
N PHE A 86 -4.69 -1.31 0.42
CA PHE A 86 -5.11 -2.52 -0.28
C PHE A 86 -4.02 -3.59 -0.25
N VAL A 87 -4.42 -4.86 -0.23
CA VAL A 87 -3.50 -6.01 -0.26
C VAL A 87 -3.26 -6.56 -1.67
N GLY A 88 -4.02 -6.10 -2.65
CA GLY A 88 -3.97 -6.59 -4.03
C GLY A 88 -5.29 -6.31 -4.74
N PRO A 89 -5.43 -6.71 -6.01
CA PRO A 89 -6.70 -6.61 -6.72
C PRO A 89 -7.75 -7.52 -6.08
N GLU A 90 -9.01 -7.12 -6.17
CA GLU A 90 -10.12 -7.97 -5.78
C GLU A 90 -10.11 -9.26 -6.62
N LYS A 91 -10.25 -10.41 -5.95
CA LYS A 91 -10.33 -11.74 -6.59
C LYS A 91 -11.70 -11.96 -7.24
N SER A 92 -12.03 -11.07 -8.16
CA SER A 92 -13.29 -10.98 -8.87
C SER A 92 -13.52 -12.18 -9.79
N GLU A 93 -14.76 -12.37 -10.23
CA GLU A 93 -15.11 -13.39 -11.24
C GLU A 93 -14.31 -13.22 -12.55
N LEU A 94 -13.95 -11.98 -12.90
CA LEU A 94 -13.09 -11.72 -14.06
C LEU A 94 -11.72 -12.39 -13.91
N LEU A 95 -11.04 -12.22 -12.76
CA LEU A 95 -9.73 -12.83 -12.54
C LEU A 95 -9.81 -14.36 -12.47
N LYS A 96 -10.92 -14.90 -11.97
CA LYS A 96 -11.18 -16.35 -12.00
C LYS A 96 -11.34 -16.86 -13.43
N GLN A 97 -12.10 -16.16 -14.28
CA GLN A 97 -12.28 -16.52 -15.69
C GLN A 97 -11.00 -16.40 -16.51
N LEU A 98 -10.12 -15.45 -16.17
CA LEU A 98 -8.81 -15.32 -16.78
C LEU A 98 -7.83 -16.39 -16.31
N GLU A 99 -8.10 -17.10 -15.21
CA GLU A 99 -7.25 -18.15 -14.64
C GLU A 99 -5.81 -17.69 -14.29
N VAL A 100 -5.66 -16.40 -13.95
CA VAL A 100 -4.36 -15.85 -13.51
C VAL A 100 -3.99 -16.36 -12.11
N THR A 101 -2.70 -16.59 -11.90
CA THR A 101 -2.17 -16.92 -10.57
C THR A 101 -1.81 -15.65 -9.78
N PHE A 102 -1.68 -15.80 -8.46
CA PHE A 102 -1.32 -14.71 -7.55
C PHE A 102 0.00 -15.01 -6.85
N ASP A 103 0.77 -13.97 -6.55
CA ASP A 103 1.97 -14.06 -5.73
C ASP A 103 1.62 -14.21 -4.24
N GLU A 104 2.64 -14.43 -3.39
CA GLU A 104 2.47 -14.56 -1.94
C GLU A 104 1.87 -13.31 -1.27
N ARG A 105 1.92 -12.16 -1.95
CA ARG A 105 1.40 -10.88 -1.47
C ARG A 105 -0.03 -10.63 -1.93
N GLY A 106 -0.59 -11.48 -2.81
CA GLY A 106 -1.93 -11.35 -3.34
C GLY A 106 -2.05 -10.49 -4.60
N ASN A 107 -0.93 -10.10 -5.22
CA ASN A 107 -0.93 -9.44 -6.54
C ASN A 107 -1.04 -10.49 -7.64
N ILE A 108 -1.48 -10.10 -8.83
CA ILE A 108 -1.41 -10.97 -10.02
C ILE A 108 0.06 -11.26 -10.31
N ALA A 109 0.43 -12.54 -10.32
CA ALA A 109 1.79 -12.96 -10.56
C ALA A 109 2.21 -12.63 -12.00
N ARG A 110 3.47 -12.22 -12.16
CA ARG A 110 4.06 -11.91 -13.47
C ARG A 110 5.52 -12.32 -13.53
N ASP A 111 5.99 -12.58 -14.74
CA ASP A 111 7.39 -12.88 -15.04
C ASP A 111 8.22 -11.60 -15.30
N ASP A 112 9.47 -11.81 -15.74
CA ASP A 112 10.41 -10.73 -16.09
C ASP A 112 10.01 -9.94 -17.35
N LYS A 113 8.94 -10.35 -18.06
CA LYS A 113 8.35 -9.65 -19.21
C LYS A 113 6.92 -9.16 -18.95
N TYR A 114 6.52 -9.00 -17.69
CA TYR A 114 5.18 -8.58 -17.29
C TYR A 114 4.05 -9.56 -17.69
N ALA A 115 4.37 -10.73 -18.24
CA ALA A 115 3.40 -11.74 -18.62
C ALA A 115 2.92 -12.48 -17.38
N THR A 116 1.63 -12.79 -17.34
CA THR A 116 1.03 -13.59 -16.26
C THR A 116 1.23 -15.09 -16.53
N SER A 117 0.64 -15.94 -15.69
CA SER A 117 0.57 -17.39 -15.96
C SER A 117 -0.22 -17.78 -17.21
N VAL A 118 -0.97 -16.84 -17.80
CA VAL A 118 -1.89 -17.07 -18.92
C VAL A 118 -1.29 -16.42 -20.16
N GLU A 119 -1.13 -17.22 -21.22
CA GLU A 119 -0.52 -16.77 -22.47
C GLU A 119 -1.29 -15.58 -23.07
N GLY A 120 -0.56 -14.56 -23.48
CA GLY A 120 -1.14 -13.33 -24.04
C GLY A 120 -1.77 -12.38 -23.01
N VAL A 121 -1.73 -12.70 -21.71
CA VAL A 121 -2.22 -11.84 -20.63
C VAL A 121 -1.05 -11.24 -19.85
N PHE A 122 -1.05 -9.91 -19.72
CA PHE A 122 0.02 -9.14 -19.08
C PHE A 122 -0.56 -8.27 -17.96
N VAL A 123 0.27 -7.92 -16.97
CA VAL A 123 -0.15 -7.07 -15.84
C VAL A 123 0.89 -6.02 -15.47
N ALA A 124 0.42 -4.79 -15.26
CA ALA A 124 1.21 -3.63 -14.86
C ALA A 124 0.50 -2.83 -13.76
N GLY A 125 1.27 -1.98 -13.08
CA GLY A 125 0.75 -1.13 -12.01
C GLY A 125 0.37 -1.93 -10.77
N ASP A 126 -0.49 -1.35 -9.94
CA ASP A 126 -0.79 -1.86 -8.59
C ASP A 126 -1.31 -3.31 -8.60
N ALA A 127 -1.97 -3.75 -9.66
CA ALA A 127 -2.48 -5.13 -9.78
C ALA A 127 -1.37 -6.20 -9.79
N GLY A 128 -0.19 -5.89 -10.33
CA GLY A 128 0.97 -6.80 -10.37
C GLY A 128 2.13 -6.37 -9.46
N ARG A 129 2.21 -5.09 -9.10
CA ARG A 129 3.26 -4.51 -8.24
C ARG A 129 2.88 -4.47 -6.76
N GLY A 130 1.59 -4.31 -6.48
CA GLY A 130 1.07 -3.78 -5.23
C GLY A 130 1.08 -2.26 -5.19
N GLN A 131 0.38 -1.68 -4.20
CA GLN A 131 0.15 -0.24 -4.05
C GLN A 131 1.43 0.60 -4.21
N SER A 132 1.43 1.55 -5.16
CA SER A 132 2.58 2.41 -5.45
C SER A 132 2.19 3.80 -5.94
N LEU A 133 3.18 4.57 -6.38
CA LEU A 133 2.95 5.91 -6.95
C LEU A 133 2.51 5.81 -8.41
N ILE A 134 1.73 6.79 -8.87
CA ILE A 134 1.27 6.87 -10.27
C ILE A 134 2.42 6.78 -11.30
N VAL A 135 3.59 7.35 -10.99
CA VAL A 135 4.76 7.30 -11.88
C VAL A 135 5.26 5.87 -12.10
N TRP A 136 5.12 4.98 -11.10
CA TRP A 136 5.44 3.56 -11.26
C TRP A 136 4.44 2.87 -12.17
N ALA A 137 3.14 3.13 -12.00
CA ALA A 137 2.11 2.57 -12.87
C ALA A 137 2.30 3.00 -14.33
N ILE A 138 2.65 4.28 -14.57
CA ILE A 138 2.96 4.79 -15.91
C ILE A 138 4.21 4.10 -16.49
N ALA A 139 5.28 3.99 -15.71
CA ALA A 139 6.51 3.36 -16.17
C ALA A 139 6.31 1.87 -16.47
N GLU A 140 5.62 1.12 -15.60
CA GLU A 140 5.30 -0.29 -15.82
C GLU A 140 4.35 -0.48 -17.00
N GLY A 141 3.37 0.40 -17.19
CA GLY A 141 2.51 0.36 -18.37
C GLY A 141 3.28 0.48 -19.68
N ARG A 142 4.33 1.32 -19.71
CA ARG A 142 5.22 1.44 -20.87
C ARG A 142 6.08 0.20 -21.09
N SER A 143 6.68 -0.35 -20.03
CA SER A 143 7.47 -1.59 -20.13
C SER A 143 6.60 -2.79 -20.53
N ALA A 144 5.40 -2.91 -19.96
CA ALA A 144 4.45 -3.97 -20.32
C ALA A 144 3.98 -3.82 -21.77
N ALA A 145 3.76 -2.60 -22.27
CA ALA A 145 3.43 -2.37 -23.68
C ALA A 145 4.57 -2.83 -24.62
N ALA A 146 5.84 -2.60 -24.24
CA ALA A 146 6.99 -3.10 -25.00
C ALA A 146 7.04 -4.64 -25.01
N ALA A 147 6.73 -5.29 -23.88
CA ALA A 147 6.66 -6.75 -23.81
C ALA A 147 5.50 -7.34 -24.63
N VAL A 148 4.33 -6.69 -24.63
CA VAL A 148 3.18 -7.07 -25.46
C VAL A 148 3.53 -6.93 -26.95
N ASP A 149 4.18 -5.84 -27.35
CA ASP A 149 4.63 -5.62 -28.73
C ASP A 149 5.63 -6.69 -29.18
N GLU A 150 6.63 -7.00 -28.34
CA GLU A 150 7.57 -8.09 -28.59
C GLU A 150 6.87 -9.45 -28.69
N PHE A 151 5.88 -9.74 -27.83
CA PHE A 151 5.11 -10.98 -27.88
C PHE A 151 4.32 -11.14 -29.18
N LEU A 152 3.70 -10.06 -29.67
CA LEU A 152 2.87 -10.08 -30.88
C LEU A 152 3.68 -10.04 -32.18
N VAL A 153 4.80 -9.32 -32.20
CA VAL A 153 5.57 -9.00 -33.42
C VAL A 153 6.90 -9.77 -33.49
N GLY A 154 7.39 -10.30 -32.36
CA GLY A 154 8.68 -10.99 -32.23
C GLY A 154 9.87 -10.07 -31.94
N SER A 155 9.67 -8.74 -31.97
CA SER A 155 10.65 -7.72 -31.60
C SER A 155 9.94 -6.42 -31.24
N THR A 156 10.60 -5.53 -30.49
CA THR A 156 10.05 -4.21 -30.17
C THR A 156 11.09 -3.10 -30.34
N GLN A 157 10.61 -1.89 -30.65
CA GLN A 157 11.37 -0.64 -30.56
C GLN A 157 10.82 0.28 -29.45
N LEU A 158 9.83 -0.19 -28.70
CA LEU A 158 9.23 0.56 -27.60
C LEU A 158 10.17 0.59 -26.38
N PRO A 159 10.18 1.68 -25.60
CA PRO A 159 11.02 1.78 -24.43
C PRO A 159 10.47 0.94 -23.25
N ALA A 160 11.36 0.23 -22.57
CA ALA A 160 11.11 -0.46 -21.29
C ALA A 160 11.84 0.27 -20.14
N PRO A 161 11.25 1.32 -19.54
CA PRO A 161 11.95 2.18 -18.58
C PRO A 161 12.32 1.50 -17.26
N ILE A 162 11.63 0.42 -16.88
CA ILE A 162 11.87 -0.32 -15.64
C ILE A 162 11.59 -1.81 -15.84
N GLU A 163 12.22 -2.63 -15.01
CA GLU A 163 11.95 -4.07 -14.89
C GLU A 163 10.76 -4.35 -13.94
N PRO A 164 10.05 -5.49 -14.07
CA PRO A 164 8.96 -5.89 -13.16
C PRO A 164 9.37 -5.94 -11.68
N THR A 165 10.65 -6.23 -11.43
CA THR A 165 11.26 -6.37 -10.10
C THR A 165 11.80 -5.05 -9.56
N ALA A 166 11.78 -3.95 -10.32
CA ALA A 166 12.29 -2.66 -9.87
C ALA A 166 11.54 -2.15 -8.62
N ARG A 167 12.27 -1.73 -7.58
CA ARG A 167 11.73 -1.21 -6.31
C ARG A 167 12.36 0.14 -5.94
N PRO A 168 11.68 0.98 -5.15
CA PRO A 168 12.29 2.19 -4.58
C PRO A 168 13.52 1.85 -3.74
N MET A 169 14.49 2.77 -3.67
CA MET A 169 15.60 2.66 -2.72
C MET A 169 15.05 2.73 -1.30
N MET A 170 15.37 1.72 -0.50
CA MET A 170 15.01 1.63 0.92
C MET A 170 16.27 1.76 1.78
N VAL A 171 16.10 2.29 3.00
CA VAL A 171 17.12 2.30 4.07
C VAL A 171 16.58 1.59 5.29
#